data_AF-A0A3A6P882-F1
#
_entry.id   AF-A0A3A6P882-F1
#
_cell.length_a   1.000
_cell.length_b   1.000
_cell.length_c   1.000
_cell.angle_alpha   90.00
_cell.angle_beta   90.00
_cell.angle_gamma   90.00
#
_symmetry.space_group_name_H-M   'P 1'
#
loop_
_entity.id
_entity.type
_entity.pdbx_description
1 polymer ?
#
loop_
_entity_poly.entity_id
_entity_poly.type
_entity_poly.pdbx_seq_one_letter_code
_entity_poly.pdbx_strand_id
1 'polypeptide(L)'
;MKKKLLAGLATGLFMFCMAGMANAGVILSSDFEDGTLQGWAPLTPFGGALTLYDNGVDNAFMYATDTVAGGGGLLAQAPGLSGDLSYLDGMTWDEFVYDHGFNTLISTYIMIHGSDTWYQSSDVLGAVGVWNSKAVDFNDATGWSIAGGGSASFTDVISNADGVFISMDTSNWSGINWYESRIDNVVVNGTSAPVPVPAAVLLFGTGLAGLAGSRLRRKKKA
;
A
#
# COMPACT_ATOMS: atom_id res chain seq x y z
N MET A 1 13.61 46.26 23.74
CA MET A 1 12.61 45.28 23.26
C MET A 1 13.00 44.53 21.97
N LYS A 2 13.78 45.11 21.03
CA LYS A 2 14.08 44.48 19.72
C LYS A 2 14.87 43.15 19.73
N LYS A 3 15.68 42.88 20.77
CA LYS A 3 16.52 41.66 20.82
C LYS A 3 15.73 40.39 21.16
N LYS A 4 14.72 40.51 22.03
CA LYS A 4 13.87 39.37 22.45
C LYS A 4 12.94 38.90 21.32
N LEU A 5 12.46 39.83 20.50
CA LEU A 5 11.58 39.53 19.37
C LEU A 5 12.31 38.80 18.22
N LEU A 6 13.58 39.16 17.96
CA LEU A 6 14.40 38.45 16.97
C LEU A 6 14.76 37.03 17.41
N ALA A 7 15.04 36.83 18.70
CA ALA A 7 15.31 35.51 19.24
C ALA A 7 14.08 34.60 19.11
N GLY A 8 12.88 35.09 19.45
CA GLY A 8 11.64 34.35 19.27
C GLY A 8 11.35 33.97 17.81
N LEU A 9 11.62 34.88 16.85
CA LEU A 9 11.43 34.59 15.43
C LEU A 9 12.40 33.52 14.91
N ALA A 10 13.67 33.57 15.32
CA ALA A 10 14.68 32.59 14.91
C ALA A 10 14.38 31.20 15.47
N THR A 11 13.97 31.10 16.75
CA THR A 11 13.58 29.82 17.36
C THR A 11 12.27 29.29 16.77
N GLY A 12 11.30 30.16 16.47
CA GLY A 12 10.04 29.79 15.84
C GLY A 12 10.19 29.26 14.41
N LEU A 13 11.07 29.89 13.60
CA LEU A 13 11.38 29.42 12.25
C LEU A 13 12.07 28.05 12.26
N PHE A 14 12.98 27.82 13.22
CA PHE A 14 13.63 26.52 13.39
C PHE A 14 12.65 25.40 13.78
N MET A 15 11.67 25.69 14.66
CA MET A 15 10.62 24.71 14.98
C MET A 15 9.69 24.44 13.79
N PHE A 16 9.35 25.46 12.99
CA PHE A 16 8.52 25.30 11.79
C PHE A 16 9.22 24.48 10.70
N CYS A 17 10.55 24.58 10.57
CA CYS A 17 11.31 23.78 9.61
C CYS A 17 11.51 22.32 10.06
N MET A 18 11.28 21.99 11.34
CA MET A 18 11.40 20.63 11.87
C MET A 18 10.06 19.87 11.95
N ALA A 19 8.94 20.51 11.61
CA ALA A 19 7.69 19.81 11.31
C ALA A 19 7.84 19.13 9.93
N GLY A 20 8.72 18.12 9.89
CA GLY A 20 9.07 17.34 8.72
C GLY A 20 7.86 16.58 8.23
N MET A 21 7.59 16.75 6.94
CA MET A 21 6.55 16.07 6.20
C MET A 21 6.70 14.56 6.39
N ALA A 22 5.69 13.91 6.97
CA ALA A 22 5.53 12.47 6.78
C ALA A 22 5.17 12.29 5.30
N ASN A 23 6.19 12.02 4.48
CA ASN A 23 5.98 11.66 3.09
C ASN A 23 5.74 10.15 3.08
N ALA A 24 4.54 9.69 2.80
CA ALA A 24 4.32 8.29 2.48
C ALA A 24 4.92 8.06 1.09
N GLY A 25 5.94 7.22 1.00
CA GLY A 25 6.54 6.87 -0.29
C GLY A 25 5.71 5.77 -0.94
N VAL A 26 5.21 5.97 -2.14
CA VAL A 26 4.59 4.88 -2.92
C VAL A 26 5.71 3.92 -3.34
N ILE A 27 5.65 2.69 -2.85
CA ILE A 27 6.63 1.61 -3.13
C ILE A 27 6.19 0.82 -4.36
N LEU A 28 4.89 0.53 -4.44
CA LEU A 28 4.26 -0.17 -5.55
C LEU A 28 2.95 0.53 -5.87
N SER A 29 2.68 0.70 -7.16
CA SER A 29 1.40 1.19 -7.68
C SER A 29 1.04 0.33 -8.87
N SER A 30 -0.19 -0.20 -8.87
CA SER A 30 -0.74 -0.92 -9.99
C SER A 30 -2.16 -0.43 -10.29
N ASP A 31 -2.30 0.28 -11.41
CA ASP A 31 -3.56 0.75 -12.00
C ASP A 31 -3.99 -0.10 -13.20
N PHE A 32 -3.12 -0.98 -13.67
CA PHE A 32 -3.35 -1.90 -14.79
C PHE A 32 -3.72 -1.25 -16.14
N GLU A 33 -3.73 0.08 -16.24
CA GLU A 33 -4.15 0.83 -17.43
C GLU A 33 -3.19 0.67 -18.63
N ASP A 34 -2.04 0.04 -18.43
CA ASP A 34 -1.09 -0.29 -19.49
C ASP A 34 -1.39 -1.61 -20.23
N GLY A 35 -2.50 -2.28 -19.89
CA GLY A 35 -2.87 -3.54 -20.53
C GLY A 35 -2.00 -4.72 -20.08
N THR A 36 -1.27 -4.60 -18.97
CA THR A 36 -0.45 -5.67 -18.39
C THR A 36 -0.83 -5.98 -16.93
N LEU A 37 -0.40 -7.15 -16.44
CA LEU A 37 -0.49 -7.48 -15.00
C LEU A 37 0.57 -6.75 -14.16
N GLN A 38 1.40 -5.87 -14.73
CA GLN A 38 2.39 -5.06 -14.01
C GLN A 38 3.31 -5.86 -13.06
N GLY A 39 3.56 -7.14 -13.36
CA GLY A 39 4.40 -8.05 -12.58
C GLY A 39 3.66 -8.94 -11.57
N TRP A 40 2.36 -8.76 -11.38
CA TRP A 40 1.53 -9.65 -10.57
C TRP A 40 1.51 -11.05 -11.18
N ALA A 41 1.68 -12.07 -10.33
CA ALA A 41 1.76 -13.46 -10.75
C ALA A 41 0.89 -14.37 -9.86
N PRO A 42 0.19 -15.38 -10.40
CA PRO A 42 -0.53 -16.33 -9.58
C PRO A 42 0.44 -17.25 -8.82
N LEU A 43 0.16 -17.53 -7.54
CA LEU A 43 0.87 -18.57 -6.80
C LEU A 43 0.36 -19.96 -7.24
N THR A 44 1.26 -20.84 -7.64
CA THR A 44 0.96 -22.26 -7.92
C THR A 44 0.99 -23.07 -6.61
N PRO A 45 0.24 -24.18 -6.46
CA PRO A 45 -0.46 -24.97 -7.49
C PRO A 45 -1.95 -24.63 -7.68
N PHE A 46 -2.42 -23.44 -7.34
CA PHE A 46 -3.83 -23.11 -7.51
C PHE A 46 -4.26 -23.23 -8.98
N GLY A 47 -5.39 -23.89 -9.17
CA GLY A 47 -5.93 -24.22 -10.49
C GLY A 47 -6.68 -23.07 -11.13
N GLY A 48 -6.15 -21.86 -11.09
CA GLY A 48 -6.79 -20.68 -11.68
C GLY A 48 -5.87 -19.94 -12.64
N ALA A 49 -6.42 -18.92 -13.29
CA ALA A 49 -5.70 -17.98 -14.12
C ALA A 49 -5.88 -16.57 -13.57
N LEU A 50 -4.77 -15.87 -13.35
CA LEU A 50 -4.76 -14.44 -13.13
C LEU A 50 -4.73 -13.76 -14.49
N THR A 51 -5.74 -12.96 -14.80
CA THR A 51 -5.93 -12.37 -16.12
C THR A 51 -6.21 -10.88 -15.99
N LEU A 52 -5.91 -10.14 -17.05
CA LEU A 52 -6.27 -8.74 -17.16
C LEU A 52 -7.53 -8.58 -18.03
N TYR A 53 -8.45 -7.73 -17.58
CA TYR A 53 -9.49 -7.19 -18.45
C TYR A 53 -9.04 -5.81 -18.91
N ASP A 54 -8.98 -5.62 -20.23
CA ASP A 54 -8.65 -4.33 -20.84
C ASP A 54 -9.74 -3.99 -21.87
N ASN A 55 -10.41 -2.84 -21.68
CA ASN A 55 -11.42 -2.33 -22.62
C ASN A 55 -10.89 -1.17 -23.49
N GLY A 56 -9.58 -0.88 -23.41
CA GLY A 56 -8.82 0.00 -24.29
C GLY A 56 -8.94 1.50 -24.04
N VAL A 57 -9.68 1.96 -23.02
CA VAL A 57 -9.95 3.40 -22.81
C VAL A 57 -10.19 3.76 -21.32
N ASP A 58 -9.32 3.31 -20.41
CA ASP A 58 -9.47 3.45 -18.95
C ASP A 58 -10.43 2.37 -18.38
N ASN A 59 -10.17 1.92 -17.14
CA ASN A 59 -10.87 0.83 -16.43
C ASN A 59 -10.33 -0.58 -16.79
N ALA A 60 -9.02 -0.70 -17.00
CA ALA A 60 -8.37 -2.00 -16.93
C ALA A 60 -8.35 -2.50 -15.48
N PHE A 61 -8.45 -3.82 -15.27
CA PHE A 61 -8.37 -4.39 -13.93
C PHE A 61 -7.85 -5.83 -13.97
N MET A 62 -7.21 -6.22 -12.88
CA MET A 62 -6.80 -7.60 -12.64
C MET A 62 -8.00 -8.40 -12.13
N TYR A 63 -8.18 -9.62 -12.63
CA TYR A 63 -9.21 -10.54 -12.12
C TYR A 63 -8.71 -11.98 -12.09
N ALA A 64 -9.28 -12.76 -11.18
CA ALA A 64 -9.02 -14.19 -11.09
C ALA A 64 -10.13 -14.97 -11.79
N THR A 65 -9.76 -16.04 -12.49
CA THR A 65 -10.68 -17.06 -13.00
C THR A 65 -10.30 -18.39 -12.37
N ASP A 66 -11.21 -19.04 -11.67
CA ASP A 66 -10.99 -20.44 -11.32
C ASP A 66 -11.06 -21.30 -12.58
N THR A 67 -10.08 -22.17 -12.76
CA THR A 67 -10.04 -23.14 -13.86
C THR A 67 -10.13 -24.58 -13.38
N VAL A 68 -10.22 -24.82 -12.06
CA VAL A 68 -10.25 -26.15 -11.46
C VAL A 68 -11.38 -26.23 -10.43
N ALA A 69 -12.44 -26.96 -10.77
CA ALA A 69 -13.59 -27.16 -9.89
C ALA A 69 -13.17 -27.59 -8.46
N GLY A 70 -13.66 -26.84 -7.46
CA GLY A 70 -13.29 -27.05 -6.05
C GLY A 70 -11.92 -26.47 -5.68
N GLY A 71 -11.34 -25.62 -6.53
CA GLY A 71 -10.18 -24.81 -6.21
C GLY A 71 -10.46 -23.89 -5.01
N GLY A 72 -9.42 -23.64 -4.20
CA GLY A 72 -9.46 -22.55 -3.23
C GLY A 72 -9.27 -21.20 -3.91
N GLY A 73 -9.31 -20.12 -3.13
CA GLY A 73 -9.04 -18.77 -3.62
C GLY A 73 -7.69 -18.66 -4.34
N LEU A 74 -7.65 -17.86 -5.41
CA LEU A 74 -6.43 -17.56 -6.15
C LEU A 74 -5.60 -16.54 -5.36
N LEU A 75 -4.32 -16.83 -5.18
CA LEU A 75 -3.38 -15.88 -4.58
C LEU A 75 -2.60 -15.16 -5.68
N ALA A 76 -2.83 -13.86 -5.83
CA ALA A 76 -2.07 -13.00 -6.73
C ALA A 76 -0.87 -12.41 -5.96
N GLN A 77 0.34 -12.85 -6.30
CA GLN A 77 1.59 -12.39 -5.67
C GLN A 77 1.96 -10.99 -6.17
N ALA A 78 2.21 -10.09 -5.22
CA ALA A 78 2.66 -8.74 -5.51
C ALA A 78 4.12 -8.75 -6.01
N PRO A 79 4.46 -8.01 -7.07
CA PRO A 79 5.82 -7.98 -7.61
C PRO A 79 6.79 -7.31 -6.65
N GLY A 80 7.89 -8.01 -6.33
CA GLY A 80 9.01 -7.45 -5.58
C GLY A 80 8.77 -7.27 -4.08
N LEU A 81 7.61 -7.65 -3.53
CA LEU A 81 7.32 -7.55 -2.10
C LEU A 81 7.64 -8.86 -1.37
N SER A 82 8.90 -8.99 -0.95
CA SER A 82 9.44 -10.08 -0.13
C SER A 82 10.61 -9.57 0.72
N GLY A 83 11.05 -10.34 1.71
CA GLY A 83 12.07 -9.97 2.69
C GLY A 83 11.50 -9.22 3.88
N ASP A 84 12.21 -8.20 4.34
CA ASP A 84 11.76 -7.36 5.46
C ASP A 84 10.75 -6.31 4.98
N LEU A 85 9.49 -6.48 5.35
CA LEU A 85 8.38 -5.59 5.00
C LEU A 85 8.04 -4.62 6.15
N SER A 86 8.80 -4.59 7.24
CA SER A 86 8.52 -3.73 8.41
C SER A 86 8.63 -2.22 8.11
N TYR A 87 9.20 -1.85 6.97
CA TYR A 87 9.24 -0.47 6.50
C TYR A 87 7.96 -0.05 5.76
N LEU A 88 7.05 -0.98 5.47
CA LEU A 88 5.79 -0.69 4.80
C LEU A 88 4.73 -0.21 5.79
N ASP A 89 3.99 0.83 5.40
CA ASP A 89 2.85 1.33 6.18
C ASP A 89 1.63 0.43 5.99
N GLY A 90 1.40 -0.02 4.76
CA GLY A 90 0.23 -0.81 4.42
C GLY A 90 -0.04 -0.87 2.93
N MET A 91 -1.18 -1.44 2.59
CA MET A 91 -1.65 -1.59 1.21
C MET A 91 -3.11 -1.12 1.12
N THR A 92 -3.42 -0.40 0.06
CA THR A 92 -4.78 -0.05 -0.34
C THR A 92 -5.07 -0.61 -1.73
N TRP A 93 -6.32 -0.96 -1.99
CA TRP A 93 -6.77 -1.41 -3.30
C TRP A 93 -8.27 -1.17 -3.46
N ASP A 94 -8.73 -1.15 -4.71
CA ASP A 94 -10.14 -1.19 -5.01
C ASP A 94 -10.54 -2.62 -5.40
N GLU A 95 -11.66 -3.09 -4.86
CA GLU A 95 -12.23 -4.40 -5.18
C GLU A 95 -13.65 -4.26 -5.75
N PHE A 96 -13.97 -5.10 -6.72
CA PHE A 96 -15.34 -5.35 -7.15
C PHE A 96 -15.64 -6.82 -6.96
N VAL A 97 -16.58 -7.13 -6.06
CA VAL A 97 -17.05 -8.50 -5.80
C VAL A 97 -18.41 -8.68 -6.45
N TYR A 98 -18.57 -9.74 -7.24
CA TYR A 98 -19.85 -10.02 -7.91
C TYR A 98 -20.90 -10.53 -6.92
N ASP A 99 -22.14 -10.08 -7.09
CA ASP A 99 -23.28 -10.56 -6.31
C ASP A 99 -23.82 -11.88 -6.88
N HIS A 100 -23.52 -12.98 -6.19
CA HIS A 100 -24.04 -14.31 -6.45
C HIS A 100 -25.07 -14.73 -5.37
N GLY A 101 -25.69 -13.74 -4.71
CA GLY A 101 -26.64 -13.92 -3.63
C GLY A 101 -25.98 -14.52 -2.38
N PHE A 102 -26.59 -15.56 -1.82
CA PHE A 102 -26.09 -16.23 -0.62
C PHE A 102 -24.72 -16.92 -0.78
N ASN A 103 -24.18 -16.97 -2.00
CA ASN A 103 -22.88 -17.59 -2.27
C ASN A 103 -21.73 -16.60 -2.23
N THR A 104 -21.98 -15.28 -2.31
CA THR A 104 -20.93 -14.30 -2.13
C THR A 104 -20.70 -14.13 -0.63
N LEU A 105 -19.70 -14.82 -0.10
CA LEU A 105 -19.49 -14.93 1.35
C LEU A 105 -18.31 -14.11 1.86
N ILE A 106 -17.28 -13.93 1.04
CA ILE A 106 -16.03 -13.27 1.44
C ILE A 106 -15.59 -12.25 0.41
N SER A 107 -14.83 -11.26 0.89
CA SER A 107 -14.17 -10.24 0.06
C SER A 107 -12.72 -10.65 -0.22
N THR A 108 -12.04 -9.88 -1.06
CA THR A 108 -10.59 -10.00 -1.21
C THR A 108 -9.87 -9.57 0.07
N TYR A 109 -8.75 -10.21 0.36
CA TYR A 109 -7.94 -9.92 1.54
C TYR A 109 -6.45 -10.08 1.24
N ILE A 110 -5.61 -9.47 2.07
CA ILE A 110 -4.16 -9.56 1.93
C ILE A 110 -3.66 -10.75 2.73
N MET A 111 -2.73 -11.51 2.15
CA MET A 111 -1.95 -12.52 2.84
C MET A 111 -0.46 -12.14 2.84
N ILE A 112 0.22 -12.39 3.95
CA ILE A 112 1.67 -12.31 4.06
C ILE A 112 2.16 -13.71 4.42
N HIS A 113 2.99 -14.30 3.56
CA HIS A 113 3.60 -15.59 3.84
C HIS A 113 4.99 -15.36 4.42
N GLY A 114 5.31 -16.01 5.52
CA GLY A 114 6.69 -16.32 5.91
C GLY A 114 7.04 -17.75 5.46
N SER A 115 8.19 -18.25 5.92
CA SER A 115 8.69 -19.58 5.54
C SER A 115 7.73 -20.73 5.80
N ASP A 116 7.00 -20.66 6.90
CA ASP A 116 6.09 -21.71 7.35
C ASP A 116 4.79 -21.18 7.98
N THR A 117 4.72 -19.91 8.39
CA THR A 117 3.50 -19.27 8.91
C THR A 117 3.00 -18.22 7.93
N TRP A 118 1.68 -18.16 7.74
CA TRP A 118 1.06 -17.09 6.96
C TRP A 118 -0.03 -16.37 7.76
N TYR A 119 -0.14 -15.07 7.52
CA TYR A 119 -1.15 -14.21 8.12
C TYR A 119 -2.10 -13.70 7.03
N GLN A 120 -3.38 -13.57 7.38
CA GLN A 120 -4.40 -12.94 6.54
C GLN A 120 -4.99 -11.72 7.22
N SER A 121 -5.34 -10.70 6.43
CA SER A 121 -6.12 -9.56 6.88
C SER A 121 -7.61 -9.93 6.99
N SER A 122 -8.44 -8.96 7.42
CA SER A 122 -9.89 -9.08 7.37
C SER A 122 -10.40 -9.40 5.95
N ASP A 123 -11.31 -10.35 5.86
CA ASP A 123 -12.03 -10.80 4.65
C ASP A 123 -13.50 -10.33 4.65
N VAL A 124 -13.85 -9.39 5.54
CA VAL A 124 -15.21 -8.87 5.70
C VAL A 124 -15.73 -8.32 4.37
N LEU A 125 -16.82 -8.92 3.90
CA LEU A 125 -17.48 -8.57 2.66
C LEU A 125 -18.11 -7.16 2.74
N GLY A 126 -17.72 -6.32 1.78
CA GLY A 126 -18.32 -5.00 1.55
C GLY A 126 -19.64 -5.08 0.78
N ALA A 127 -20.00 -4.01 0.08
CA ALA A 127 -21.14 -4.04 -0.82
C ALA A 127 -20.79 -4.83 -2.10
N VAL A 128 -21.66 -5.72 -2.53
CA VAL A 128 -21.48 -6.51 -3.75
C VAL A 128 -22.03 -5.78 -4.97
N GLY A 129 -21.48 -6.06 -6.16
CA GLY A 129 -21.89 -5.43 -7.42
C GLY A 129 -21.48 -3.96 -7.57
N VAL A 130 -20.61 -3.47 -6.67
CA VAL A 130 -20.04 -2.11 -6.69
C VAL A 130 -18.55 -2.17 -6.34
N TRP A 131 -17.81 -1.13 -6.72
CA TRP A 131 -16.42 -0.95 -6.29
C TRP A 131 -16.35 -0.51 -4.83
N ASN A 132 -15.49 -1.18 -4.06
CA ASN A 132 -15.19 -0.85 -2.67
C ASN A 132 -13.70 -0.52 -2.55
N SER A 133 -13.37 0.51 -1.79
CA SER A 133 -11.98 0.79 -1.44
C SER A 133 -11.62 0.07 -0.14
N LYS A 134 -10.46 -0.58 -0.14
CA LYS A 134 -9.97 -1.44 0.93
C LYS A 134 -8.57 -1.01 1.35
N ALA A 135 -8.25 -1.28 2.60
CA ALA A 135 -6.97 -0.93 3.19
C ALA A 135 -6.59 -1.94 4.28
N VAL A 136 -5.30 -2.18 4.42
CA VAL A 136 -4.72 -2.89 5.55
C VAL A 136 -3.48 -2.15 6.04
N ASP A 137 -3.34 -2.08 7.37
CA ASP A 137 -2.18 -1.49 8.04
C ASP A 137 -1.19 -2.60 8.40
N PHE A 138 0.07 -2.44 7.97
CA PHE A 138 1.14 -3.40 8.23
C PHE A 138 1.80 -3.16 9.61
N ASN A 139 1.55 -2.01 10.23
CA ASN A 139 2.02 -1.66 11.58
C ASN A 139 1.07 -2.10 12.69
N ASP A 140 -0.16 -2.51 12.35
CA ASP A 140 -1.18 -2.94 13.32
C ASP A 140 -1.51 -4.44 13.18
N ALA A 141 -0.86 -5.26 14.02
CA ALA A 141 -1.10 -6.70 14.06
C ALA A 141 -2.53 -7.09 14.46
N THR A 142 -3.35 -6.19 15.02
CA THR A 142 -4.71 -6.53 15.49
C THR A 142 -5.69 -6.81 14.35
N GLY A 143 -5.40 -6.30 13.14
CA GLY A 143 -6.16 -6.59 11.92
C GLY A 143 -5.80 -7.90 11.23
N TRP A 144 -4.86 -8.67 11.79
CA TRP A 144 -4.30 -9.87 11.18
C TRP A 144 -4.59 -11.13 11.99
N SER A 145 -4.79 -12.23 11.29
CA SER A 145 -5.00 -13.55 11.88
C SER A 145 -4.13 -14.59 11.21
N ILE A 146 -3.71 -15.61 11.95
CA ILE A 146 -2.95 -16.74 11.38
C ILE A 146 -3.91 -17.54 10.51
N ALA A 147 -3.65 -17.63 9.21
CA ALA A 147 -4.47 -18.43 8.30
C ALA A 147 -3.99 -19.89 8.22
N GLY A 148 -2.84 -20.22 8.82
CA GLY A 148 -2.27 -21.56 8.82
C GLY A 148 -0.74 -21.60 8.87
N GLY A 149 -0.22 -22.83 8.88
CA GLY A 149 1.22 -23.09 8.93
C GLY A 149 1.78 -23.22 10.35
N GLY A 150 2.99 -22.67 10.57
CA GLY A 150 3.77 -22.71 11.80
C GLY A 150 3.24 -21.78 12.91
N SER A 151 4.13 -21.35 13.81
CA SER A 151 3.78 -20.51 14.98
C SER A 151 4.58 -19.22 15.10
N ALA A 152 5.15 -18.72 14.01
CA ALA A 152 5.88 -17.45 14.00
C ALA A 152 4.95 -16.28 14.34
N SER A 153 5.46 -15.24 15.02
CA SER A 153 4.67 -14.05 15.30
C SER A 153 4.46 -13.20 14.03
N PHE A 154 3.47 -12.31 14.03
CA PHE A 154 3.25 -11.37 12.92
C PHE A 154 4.50 -10.54 12.63
N THR A 155 5.18 -10.08 13.68
CA THR A 155 6.45 -9.33 13.56
C THR A 155 7.56 -10.18 12.93
N ASP A 156 7.65 -11.47 13.26
CA ASP A 156 8.66 -12.34 12.65
C ASP A 156 8.37 -12.57 11.16
N VAL A 157 7.10 -12.79 10.81
CA VAL A 157 6.64 -12.98 9.43
C VAL A 157 6.86 -11.72 8.60
N ILE A 158 6.48 -10.52 9.11
CA ILE A 158 6.64 -9.29 8.35
C ILE A 158 8.11 -8.93 8.12
N SER A 159 9.01 -9.26 9.05
CA SER A 159 10.45 -9.03 8.87
C SER A 159 11.14 -10.06 7.98
N ASN A 160 10.48 -11.16 7.62
CA ASN A 160 11.05 -12.26 6.82
C ASN A 160 9.99 -12.85 5.88
N ALA A 161 9.25 -12.01 5.18
CA ALA A 161 8.16 -12.44 4.32
C ALA A 161 8.70 -13.08 3.03
N ASP A 162 8.18 -14.25 2.67
CA ASP A 162 8.40 -14.85 1.36
C ASP A 162 7.60 -14.13 0.26
N GLY A 163 6.49 -13.50 0.63
CA GLY A 163 5.67 -12.73 -0.31
C GLY A 163 4.46 -12.06 0.31
N VAL A 164 3.95 -11.04 -0.38
CA VAL A 164 2.62 -10.45 -0.17
C VAL A 164 1.70 -10.90 -1.30
N PHE A 165 0.48 -11.30 -0.95
CA PHE A 165 -0.50 -11.82 -1.89
C PHE A 165 -1.84 -11.12 -1.67
N ILE A 166 -2.57 -10.88 -2.76
CA ILE A 166 -4.02 -10.61 -2.71
C ILE A 166 -4.72 -11.94 -2.91
N SER A 167 -5.44 -12.39 -1.89
CA SER A 167 -6.35 -13.52 -2.01
C SER A 167 -7.63 -13.05 -2.68
N MET A 168 -7.91 -13.64 -3.82
CA MET A 168 -9.10 -13.43 -4.62
C MET A 168 -9.96 -14.66 -4.43
N ASP A 169 -11.15 -14.51 -3.85
CA ASP A 169 -12.07 -15.65 -3.79
C ASP A 169 -12.38 -16.11 -5.22
N THR A 170 -12.27 -17.42 -5.39
CA THR A 170 -12.52 -18.14 -6.65
C THR A 170 -13.32 -19.41 -6.36
N SER A 171 -14.26 -19.33 -5.41
CA SER A 171 -15.17 -20.41 -5.01
C SER A 171 -16.13 -20.79 -6.14
N ASN A 172 -15.57 -21.51 -7.11
CA ASN A 172 -16.27 -22.02 -8.25
C ASN A 172 -17.37 -22.98 -7.84
N TRP A 173 -18.59 -22.54 -8.07
CA TRP A 173 -19.71 -23.45 -8.21
C TRP A 173 -19.53 -24.25 -9.52
N SER A 174 -18.86 -25.39 -9.39
CA SER A 174 -18.74 -26.49 -10.35
C SER A 174 -19.26 -26.19 -11.76
N GLY A 175 -18.44 -25.55 -12.58
CA GLY A 175 -18.56 -25.62 -14.04
C GLY A 175 -19.03 -24.37 -14.77
N ILE A 176 -18.96 -23.20 -14.13
CA ILE A 176 -19.18 -21.95 -14.84
C ILE A 176 -17.99 -21.01 -14.59
N ASN A 177 -17.33 -20.60 -15.68
CA ASN A 177 -16.18 -19.68 -15.66
C ASN A 177 -16.64 -18.25 -15.32
N TRP A 178 -17.01 -17.97 -14.07
CA TRP A 178 -17.36 -16.63 -13.63
C TRP A 178 -16.11 -15.87 -13.17
N TYR A 179 -16.21 -14.55 -13.31
CA TYR A 179 -15.34 -13.63 -12.59
C TYR A 179 -15.92 -13.48 -11.19
N GLU A 180 -15.10 -13.68 -10.16
CA GLU A 180 -15.57 -13.60 -8.77
C GLU A 180 -15.17 -12.28 -8.11
N SER A 181 -13.95 -11.84 -8.38
CA SER A 181 -13.45 -10.56 -7.91
C SER A 181 -12.59 -9.86 -8.97
N ARG A 182 -12.63 -8.53 -8.94
CA ARG A 182 -11.76 -7.63 -9.73
C ARG A 182 -10.99 -6.76 -8.77
N ILE A 183 -9.74 -6.48 -9.12
CA ILE A 183 -8.79 -5.69 -8.35
C ILE A 183 -8.25 -4.57 -9.21
N ASP A 184 -8.22 -3.37 -8.65
CA ASP A 184 -7.69 -2.17 -9.29
C ASP A 184 -7.05 -1.23 -8.26
N ASN A 185 -6.32 -0.21 -8.73
CA ASN A 185 -5.70 0.87 -7.94
C ASN A 185 -4.93 0.37 -6.71
N VAL A 186 -4.13 -0.68 -6.88
CA VAL A 186 -3.33 -1.23 -5.79
C VAL A 186 -2.19 -0.28 -5.48
N VAL A 187 -2.10 0.19 -4.25
CA VAL A 187 -1.03 1.08 -3.79
C VAL A 187 -0.44 0.52 -2.51
N VAL A 188 0.87 0.35 -2.49
CA VAL A 188 1.63 -0.02 -1.29
C VAL A 188 2.45 1.17 -0.86
N ASN A 189 2.18 1.61 0.36
CA ASN A 189 2.87 2.74 0.95
C ASN A 189 3.98 2.24 1.87
N GLY A 190 5.13 2.87 1.76
CA GLY A 190 6.24 2.72 2.67
C GLY A 190 6.37 3.92 3.57
N THR A 191 6.87 3.68 4.77
CA THR A 191 7.55 4.72 5.54
C THR A 191 8.67 5.24 4.66
N SER A 192 8.50 6.42 4.03
CA SER A 192 9.68 7.03 3.43
C SER A 192 10.57 7.38 4.60
N ALA A 193 11.78 6.81 4.62
CA ALA A 193 12.83 7.35 5.46
C ALA A 193 12.84 8.86 5.18
N PRO A 194 12.70 9.73 6.21
CA PRO A 194 12.52 11.16 6.01
C PRO A 194 13.54 11.64 4.99
N VAL A 195 13.07 11.96 3.78
CA VAL A 195 13.99 12.39 2.72
C VAL A 195 14.65 13.64 3.28
N PRO A 196 15.97 13.65 3.50
CA PRO A 196 16.61 14.83 4.05
C PRO A 196 16.22 15.98 3.14
N VAL A 197 15.50 16.96 3.69
CA VAL A 197 15.13 18.14 2.93
C VAL A 197 16.43 18.64 2.32
N PRO A 198 16.54 18.74 0.97
CA PRO A 198 17.82 18.99 0.34
C PRO A 198 18.48 20.16 1.04
N ALA A 199 19.76 20.05 1.39
CA ALA A 199 20.50 21.13 2.06
C ALA A 199 20.29 22.50 1.36
N ALA A 200 19.92 22.49 0.08
CA ALA A 200 19.39 23.61 -0.69
C ALA A 200 18.25 24.40 -0.02
N VAL A 201 17.24 23.79 0.61
CA VAL A 201 16.13 24.54 1.26
C VAL A 201 16.63 25.24 2.52
N LEU A 202 17.46 24.58 3.32
CA LEU A 202 18.12 25.20 4.47
C LEU A 202 19.08 26.30 4.02
N LEU A 203 19.86 26.07 2.97
CA LEU A 203 20.79 27.03 2.37
C LEU A 203 20.03 28.24 1.80
N PHE A 204 18.88 28.00 1.16
CA PHE A 204 18.01 29.04 0.63
C PHE A 204 17.39 29.87 1.75
N GLY A 205 16.83 29.22 2.78
CA GLY A 205 16.27 29.90 3.95
C GLY A 205 17.32 30.72 4.72
N THR A 206 18.50 30.15 4.96
CA THR A 206 19.61 30.85 5.62
C THR A 206 20.19 31.98 4.74
N GLY A 207 20.22 31.80 3.42
CA GLY A 207 20.60 32.83 2.46
C GLY A 207 19.66 34.04 2.49
N LEU A 208 18.33 33.79 2.48
CA LEU A 208 17.33 34.85 2.59
C LEU A 208 17.39 35.57 3.94
N ALA A 209 17.55 34.82 5.04
CA ALA A 209 17.72 35.41 6.37
C ALA A 209 18.99 36.29 6.45
N GLY A 210 20.10 35.84 5.85
CA GLY A 210 21.33 36.60 5.73
C GLY A 210 21.15 37.90 4.93
N LEU A 211 20.47 37.83 3.78
CA LEU A 211 20.12 38.98 2.95
C LEU A 211 19.28 40.00 3.72
N ALA A 212 18.21 39.56 4.39
CA ALA A 212 17.35 40.42 5.20
C ALA A 212 18.13 41.09 6.35
N GLY A 213 18.96 40.32 7.06
CA GLY A 213 19.81 40.82 8.14
C GLY A 213 20.81 41.88 7.66
N SER A 214 21.44 41.65 6.50
CA SER A 214 22.39 42.61 5.91
C SER A 214 21.74 43.95 5.57
N ARG A 215 20.50 43.93 5.04
CA ARG A 215 19.74 45.13 4.69
C ARG A 215 19.32 45.92 5.92
N LEU A 216 18.88 45.25 6.98
CA LEU A 216 18.49 45.89 8.25
C LEU A 216 19.68 46.53 8.96
N ARG A 217 20.90 45.99 8.83
CA ARG A 217 22.11 46.57 9.44
C ARG A 217 22.50 47.91 8.81
N ARG A 218 22.31 48.09 7.51
CA ARG A 218 22.64 49.33 6.80
C ARG A 218 21.76 50.51 7.23
N LYS A 219 20.47 50.27 7.51
CA LYS A 219 19.51 51.30 7.96
C LYS A 219 19.77 51.85 9.37
N LYS A 220 20.67 51.25 10.16
CA LYS A 220 21.02 51.74 11.51
C LYS A 220 22.24 52.65 11.55
N LYS A 221 23.00 52.72 10.44
CA LYS A 221 24.21 53.54 10.33
C LYS A 221 23.98 54.87 9.60
N ALA A 222 22.78 55.07 9.06
CA ALA A 222 22.26 56.34 8.58
C ALA A 222 21.25 56.85 9.62
#